data_AF-A0A1L0DPD7-F1
#
_entry.id   AF-A0A1L0DPD7-F1
#
_cell.length_a   1.000
_cell.length_b   1.000
_cell.length_c   1.000
_cell.angle_alpha   90.00
_cell.angle_beta   90.00
_cell.angle_gamma   90.00
#
_symmetry.space_group_name_H-M   'P 1'
#
loop_
_entity.id
_entity.type
_entity.pdbx_description
1 polymer ?
#
loop_
_entity_poly.entity_id
_entity_poly.type
_entity_poly.pdbx_seq_one_letter_code
_entity_poly.pdbx_strand_id
1 'polypeptide(L)'
;MVSRSGKRLLLMAVLALLVVVLLLVEQRQQKETQHNDLLTHIHDLMAKPDQSSDESAKQQNPAQKVPSPVEKEHKEPALDPCTAFSPHKGFIDLGGLSNVANEGKAVAWSTRGFDSGHNYSIGVCLSPIKKLQDVRIRDDLNSSQVGAFYIDPESGEYVLMGEYSVAPEIRGNKLTLTYANGSYCEKVKYSNGERLRRKTILTFTCDREMLTKAHVSYVAAVDDCTYLFEIRSHFACPTAAKADNLAVIWIFLLICMAALLVYFSGGFLYRHLKR
;
A
#
# COMPACT_ATOMS: atom_id res chain seq x y z
N MET A 1 -7.86 64.97 16.92
CA MET A 1 -7.50 64.28 18.18
C MET A 1 -8.05 62.87 18.14
N VAL A 2 -7.19 61.85 18.05
CA VAL A 2 -7.64 60.44 18.08
C VAL A 2 -8.27 60.18 19.45
N SER A 3 -9.57 59.84 19.47
CA SER A 3 -10.27 59.49 20.70
C SER A 3 -9.54 58.33 21.39
N ARG A 4 -9.30 58.45 22.70
CA ARG A 4 -8.64 57.43 23.54
C ARG A 4 -9.19 56.02 23.30
N SER A 5 -10.47 55.93 22.94
CA SER A 5 -11.18 54.68 22.64
C SER A 5 -10.74 54.01 21.32
N GLY A 6 -10.41 54.78 20.27
CA GLY A 6 -9.96 54.23 18.98
C GLY A 6 -8.55 53.65 19.03
N LYS A 7 -7.65 54.29 19.80
CA LYS A 7 -6.32 53.73 20.08
C LYS A 7 -6.40 52.41 20.83
N ARG A 8 -7.32 52.30 21.81
CA ARG A 8 -7.55 51.06 22.55
C ARG A 8 -8.06 49.94 21.65
N LEU A 9 -8.99 50.24 20.74
CA LEU A 9 -9.52 49.24 19.81
C LEU A 9 -8.46 48.71 18.83
N LEU A 10 -7.63 49.61 18.28
CA LEU A 10 -6.52 49.23 17.42
C LEU A 10 -5.47 48.41 18.19
N LEU A 11 -5.14 48.81 19.42
CA LEU A 11 -4.19 48.10 20.27
C LEU A 11 -4.68 46.69 20.60
N MET A 12 -5.97 46.54 20.92
CA MET A 12 -6.60 45.24 21.20
C MET A 12 -6.65 44.36 19.96
N ALA A 13 -6.89 44.92 18.77
CA ALA A 13 -6.85 44.17 17.51
C ALA A 13 -5.43 43.67 17.19
N VAL A 14 -4.40 44.51 17.38
CA VAL A 14 -3.00 44.12 17.19
C VAL A 14 -2.55 43.08 18.22
N LEU A 15 -2.96 43.23 19.48
CA LEU A 15 -2.72 42.24 20.54
C LEU A 15 -3.41 40.91 20.24
N ALA A 16 -4.67 40.92 19.80
CA ALA A 16 -5.37 39.71 19.41
C ALA A 16 -4.68 39.00 18.23
N LEU A 17 -4.18 39.77 17.25
CA LEU A 17 -3.48 39.23 16.09
C LEU A 17 -2.10 38.66 16.49
N LEU A 18 -1.37 39.34 17.39
CA LEU A 18 -0.14 38.82 17.97
C LEU A 18 -0.39 37.53 18.78
N VAL A 19 -1.46 37.48 19.58
CA VAL A 19 -1.82 36.29 20.35
C VAL A 19 -2.21 35.14 19.42
N VAL A 20 -2.98 35.38 18.35
CA VAL A 20 -3.30 34.34 17.35
C VAL A 20 -2.04 33.84 16.65
N VAL A 21 -1.12 34.73 16.28
CA VAL A 21 0.17 34.34 15.66
C VAL A 21 1.01 33.53 16.66
N LEU A 22 1.09 33.94 17.93
CA LEU A 22 1.80 33.19 18.97
C LEU A 22 1.17 31.81 19.20
N LEU A 23 -0.16 31.71 19.26
CA LEU A 23 -0.86 30.43 19.37
C LEU A 23 -0.62 29.54 18.15
N LEU A 24 -0.57 30.08 16.94
CA LEU A 24 -0.24 29.32 15.73
C LEU A 24 1.24 28.88 15.70
N VAL A 25 2.14 29.67 16.28
CA VAL A 25 3.56 29.33 16.43
C VAL A 25 3.75 28.25 17.51
N GLU A 26 3.04 28.32 18.64
CA GLU A 26 3.05 27.27 19.67
C GLU A 26 2.47 25.95 19.16
N GLN A 27 1.42 25.99 18.34
CA GLN A 27 0.89 24.81 17.66
C GLN A 27 1.92 24.18 16.69
N ARG A 28 2.81 24.98 16.08
CA ARG A 28 3.94 24.44 15.30
C ARG A 28 5.01 23.80 16.19
N GLN A 29 5.32 24.41 17.34
CA GLN A 29 6.32 23.88 18.27
C GLN A 29 5.91 22.53 18.85
N GLN A 30 4.63 22.34 19.24
CA GLN A 30 4.15 21.02 19.68
C GLN A 30 4.31 19.92 18.63
N LYS A 31 4.18 20.28 17.34
CA LYS A 31 4.33 19.33 16.23
C LYS A 31 5.79 18.91 15.99
N GLU A 32 6.76 19.78 16.27
CA GLU A 32 8.19 19.42 16.21
C GLU A 32 8.66 18.66 17.46
N THR A 33 8.23 19.05 18.67
CA THR A 33 8.65 18.36 19.90
C THR A 33 8.17 16.90 19.95
N GLN A 34 6.96 16.61 19.45
CA GLN A 34 6.45 15.23 19.37
C GLN A 34 7.22 14.36 18.35
N HIS A 35 7.80 14.94 17.30
CA HIS A 35 8.62 14.21 16.34
C HIS A 35 10.04 13.92 16.89
N ASN A 36 10.58 14.86 17.68
CA ASN A 36 11.90 14.70 18.28
C ASN A 36 11.91 13.73 19.47
N ASP A 37 10.84 13.70 20.29
CA ASP A 37 10.70 12.74 21.40
C ASP A 37 10.49 11.28 20.93
N LEU A 38 9.93 11.09 19.73
CA LEU A 38 9.82 9.77 19.11
C LEU A 38 11.19 9.25 18.61
N LEU A 39 12.03 10.15 18.11
CA LEU A 39 13.35 9.83 17.56
C LEU A 39 14.38 9.52 18.65
N THR A 40 14.31 10.19 19.81
CA THR A 40 15.13 9.87 20.99
C THR A 40 14.74 8.53 21.61
N HIS A 41 13.44 8.19 21.63
CA HIS A 41 12.98 6.88 22.09
C HIS A 41 13.42 5.72 21.19
N ILE A 42 13.57 5.96 19.88
CA ILE A 42 14.08 4.95 18.92
C ILE A 42 15.59 4.72 19.11
N HIS A 43 16.35 5.77 19.45
CA HIS A 43 17.80 5.66 19.65
C HIS A 43 18.17 4.83 20.89
N ASP A 44 17.35 4.88 21.95
CA ASP A 44 17.56 4.09 23.18
C ASP A 44 17.24 2.59 23.00
N LEU A 45 16.40 2.23 22.02
CA LEU A 45 16.08 0.84 21.68
C LEU A 45 17.15 0.14 20.85
N MET A 46 18.08 0.89 20.24
CA MET A 46 19.18 0.33 19.44
C MET A 46 20.46 0.05 20.26
N ALA A 47 20.46 0.30 21.57
CA ALA A 47 21.66 0.28 22.40
C ALA A 47 21.83 -0.97 23.30
N LYS A 48 21.22 -2.13 22.97
CA LYS A 48 21.47 -3.36 23.76
C LYS A 48 21.78 -4.59 22.89
N PRO A 49 22.96 -5.21 23.03
CA PRO A 49 23.34 -6.39 22.26
C PRO A 49 22.76 -7.68 22.85
N ASP A 50 22.52 -8.62 21.93
CA ASP A 50 22.01 -9.98 22.13
C ASP A 50 22.84 -10.83 23.11
N GLN A 51 22.14 -11.68 23.86
CA GLN A 51 22.72 -12.95 24.29
C GLN A 51 21.68 -14.08 24.33
N SER A 52 21.98 -15.06 23.49
CA SER A 52 21.43 -16.41 23.35
C SER A 52 21.50 -17.27 24.62
N SER A 53 20.57 -18.21 24.79
CA SER A 53 20.86 -19.64 25.00
C SER A 53 19.58 -20.48 25.21
N ASP A 54 19.58 -21.66 24.59
CA ASP A 54 18.63 -22.77 24.65
C ASP A 54 18.28 -23.29 26.06
N GLU A 55 17.15 -24.01 26.20
CA GLU A 55 17.10 -25.46 26.52
C GLU A 55 15.72 -25.96 27.06
N SER A 56 15.18 -26.97 26.35
CA SER A 56 14.30 -28.12 26.69
C SER A 56 13.19 -28.14 27.79
N ALA A 57 12.07 -28.75 27.36
CA ALA A 57 11.29 -29.83 28.02
C ALA A 57 9.92 -29.56 28.70
N LYS A 58 8.88 -30.14 28.06
CA LYS A 58 7.85 -31.06 28.61
C LYS A 58 6.63 -30.51 29.40
N GLN A 59 5.51 -30.42 28.66
CA GLN A 59 4.20 -31.11 28.89
C GLN A 59 3.23 -30.65 30.01
N GLN A 60 1.94 -30.73 29.62
CA GLN A 60 0.69 -30.79 30.42
C GLN A 60 -0.13 -29.49 30.67
N ASN A 61 -1.33 -29.45 30.06
CA ASN A 61 -2.54 -28.72 30.49
C ASN A 61 -3.13 -29.37 31.78
N PRO A 62 -4.10 -28.77 32.53
CA PRO A 62 -5.11 -27.77 32.11
C PRO A 62 -5.47 -26.62 33.09
N ALA A 63 -6.02 -25.55 32.50
CA ALA A 63 -7.03 -24.61 33.01
C ALA A 63 -7.00 -24.14 34.48
N GLN A 64 -6.50 -22.91 34.72
CA GLN A 64 -7.22 -21.99 35.60
C GLN A 64 -6.91 -20.50 35.35
N LYS A 65 -7.99 -19.74 35.47
CA LYS A 65 -8.27 -18.34 35.15
C LYS A 65 -7.70 -17.38 36.21
N VAL A 66 -6.80 -16.48 35.82
CA VAL A 66 -6.49 -15.20 36.51
C VAL A 66 -6.15 -14.15 35.44
N PRO A 67 -6.70 -12.92 35.50
CA PRO A 67 -6.59 -11.95 34.42
C PRO A 67 -5.26 -11.20 34.49
N SER A 68 -4.57 -11.10 33.35
CA SER A 68 -3.36 -10.31 33.15
C SER A 68 -3.53 -9.35 31.96
N PRO A 69 -2.73 -8.27 31.90
CA PRO A 69 -3.18 -6.94 31.49
C PRO A 69 -3.40 -6.82 29.99
N VAL A 70 -4.32 -5.92 29.62
CA VAL A 70 -4.59 -5.48 28.25
C VAL A 70 -3.30 -4.95 27.61
N GLU A 71 -2.64 -5.82 26.86
CA GLU A 71 -1.55 -5.46 25.97
C GLU A 71 -2.13 -4.71 24.78
N LYS A 72 -1.72 -3.45 24.61
CA LYS A 72 -2.17 -2.60 23.51
C LYS A 72 -1.52 -3.11 22.24
N GLU A 73 -2.27 -3.90 21.49
CA GLU A 73 -1.98 -4.30 20.11
C GLU A 73 -1.81 -3.03 19.26
N HIS A 74 -0.57 -2.66 18.95
CA HIS A 74 -0.24 -1.63 17.97
C HIS A 74 -0.60 -2.19 16.59
N LYS A 75 -1.87 -2.04 16.20
CA LYS A 75 -2.35 -2.44 14.88
C LYS A 75 -1.71 -1.54 13.82
N GLU A 76 -0.70 -2.07 13.14
CA GLU A 76 -0.16 -1.48 11.91
C GLU A 76 -1.34 -1.18 10.96
N PRO A 77 -1.44 0.02 10.37
CA PRO A 77 -2.57 0.38 9.53
C PRO A 77 -2.65 -0.62 8.36
N ALA A 78 -3.77 -1.35 8.29
CA ALA A 78 -4.01 -2.30 7.21
C ALA A 78 -3.94 -1.55 5.87
N LEU A 79 -2.99 -1.93 5.03
CA LEU A 79 -2.82 -1.37 3.69
C LEU A 79 -4.04 -1.68 2.83
N ASP A 80 -4.35 -0.77 1.90
CA ASP A 80 -5.40 -0.99 0.90
C ASP A 80 -5.07 -2.22 0.02
N PRO A 81 -6.07 -2.97 -0.46
CA PRO A 81 -5.83 -4.14 -1.29
C PRO A 81 -5.07 -3.73 -2.56
N CYS A 82 -4.12 -4.55 -2.98
CA CYS A 82 -3.23 -4.34 -4.12
C CYS A 82 -2.20 -3.20 -3.95
N THR A 83 -1.92 -2.80 -2.70
CA THR A 83 -0.94 -1.76 -2.41
C THR A 83 0.20 -2.28 -1.53
N ALA A 84 1.39 -1.70 -1.69
CA ALA A 84 2.54 -2.01 -0.86
C ALA A 84 3.21 -0.72 -0.38
N PHE A 85 3.75 -0.76 0.83
CA PHE A 85 4.59 0.30 1.36
C PHE A 85 6.05 -0.20 1.47
N SER A 86 6.98 0.59 0.96
CA SER A 86 8.41 0.35 1.14
C SER A 86 9.03 1.50 1.94
N PRO A 87 9.77 1.23 3.04
CA PRO A 87 10.39 2.28 3.85
C PRO A 87 11.31 3.22 3.05
N HIS A 88 12.00 2.69 2.04
CA HIS A 88 12.97 3.45 1.24
C HIS A 88 12.41 3.98 -0.08
N LYS A 89 11.40 3.30 -0.65
CA LYS A 89 10.87 3.65 -1.98
C LYS A 89 9.56 4.43 -1.89
N GLY A 90 8.79 4.30 -0.81
CA GLY A 90 7.49 4.94 -0.64
C GLY A 90 6.33 3.99 -0.95
N PHE A 91 5.17 4.57 -1.26
CA PHE A 91 3.92 3.85 -1.51
C PHE A 91 3.81 3.39 -2.96
N ILE A 92 3.33 2.18 -3.20
CA ILE A 92 3.17 1.61 -4.54
C ILE A 92 1.74 1.06 -4.65
N ASP A 93 1.03 1.49 -5.70
CA ASP A 93 -0.33 1.08 -5.99
C ASP A 93 -0.37 0.28 -7.30
N LEU A 94 -0.61 -1.03 -7.19
CA LEU A 94 -0.74 -1.93 -8.33
C LEU A 94 -2.18 -2.00 -8.84
N GLY A 95 -3.12 -1.25 -8.27
CA GLY A 95 -4.53 -1.22 -8.66
C GLY A 95 -4.74 -0.92 -10.14
N GLY A 96 -3.90 -0.08 -10.75
CA GLY A 96 -3.92 0.19 -12.19
C GLY A 96 -3.58 -1.01 -13.09
N LEU A 97 -2.99 -2.07 -12.54
CA LEU A 97 -2.77 -3.35 -13.24
C LEU A 97 -3.93 -4.32 -13.09
N SER A 98 -4.78 -4.10 -12.09
CA SER A 98 -6.02 -4.82 -11.85
C SER A 98 -7.09 -4.35 -12.85
N ASN A 99 -6.82 -4.54 -14.15
CA ASN A 99 -7.70 -4.05 -15.20
C ASN A 99 -9.00 -4.85 -15.25
N VAL A 100 -10.04 -4.29 -14.63
CA VAL A 100 -11.42 -4.52 -15.00
C VAL A 100 -11.67 -3.69 -16.27
N ALA A 101 -11.91 -4.32 -17.42
CA ALA A 101 -12.30 -3.63 -18.64
C ALA A 101 -13.51 -2.73 -18.39
N ASN A 102 -13.72 -1.71 -19.22
CA ASN A 102 -14.86 -0.79 -19.19
C ASN A 102 -16.24 -1.49 -19.10
N GLU A 103 -16.30 -2.78 -19.41
CA GLU A 103 -17.49 -3.63 -19.32
C GLU A 103 -17.61 -4.41 -17.99
N GLY A 104 -16.80 -4.13 -16.97
CA GLY A 104 -16.78 -4.90 -15.72
C GLY A 104 -16.10 -6.28 -15.83
N LYS A 105 -15.39 -6.55 -16.94
CA LYS A 105 -14.79 -7.86 -17.23
C LYS A 105 -13.30 -7.86 -16.88
N ALA A 106 -12.85 -8.84 -16.10
CA ALA A 106 -11.43 -9.05 -15.84
C ALA A 106 -10.64 -9.24 -17.14
N VAL A 107 -9.56 -8.48 -17.33
CA VAL A 107 -8.63 -8.65 -18.44
C VAL A 107 -7.43 -9.45 -17.95
N ALA A 108 -7.24 -10.65 -18.49
CA ALA A 108 -6.06 -11.44 -18.26
C ALA A 108 -4.86 -10.84 -19.01
N TRP A 109 -3.72 -10.74 -18.34
CA TRP A 109 -2.44 -10.50 -18.98
C TRP A 109 -1.95 -11.81 -19.60
N SER A 110 -1.72 -11.81 -20.91
CA SER A 110 -1.25 -12.99 -21.64
C SER A 110 0.23 -12.89 -21.95
N THR A 111 0.97 -13.98 -21.72
CA THR A 111 2.37 -14.13 -22.12
C THR A 111 2.63 -15.56 -22.58
N ARG A 112 3.51 -15.73 -23.56
CA ARG A 112 3.96 -17.05 -24.03
C ARG A 112 5.21 -17.47 -23.25
N GLY A 113 5.24 -18.69 -22.75
CA GLY A 113 6.46 -19.32 -22.25
C GLY A 113 7.28 -19.84 -23.42
N PHE A 114 8.46 -19.27 -23.67
CA PHE A 114 9.34 -19.76 -24.74
C PHE A 114 9.84 -21.18 -24.46
N ASP A 115 10.17 -21.47 -23.20
CA ASP A 115 10.72 -22.77 -22.80
C ASP A 115 9.63 -23.84 -22.62
N SER A 116 8.46 -23.45 -22.09
CA SER A 116 7.37 -24.37 -21.81
C SER A 116 6.39 -24.55 -22.97
N GLY A 117 6.41 -23.66 -23.96
CA GLY A 117 5.50 -23.68 -25.11
C GLY A 117 4.05 -23.30 -24.80
N HIS A 118 3.70 -23.07 -23.52
CA HIS A 118 2.33 -22.73 -23.11
C HIS A 118 2.03 -21.22 -23.20
N ASN A 119 0.75 -20.90 -23.40
CA ASN A 119 0.23 -19.55 -23.27
C ASN A 119 -0.35 -19.35 -21.87
N TYR A 120 0.29 -18.48 -21.09
CA TYR A 120 -0.10 -18.17 -19.73
C TYR A 120 -1.06 -17.00 -19.67
N SER A 121 -2.04 -17.08 -18.78
CA SER A 121 -2.99 -16.02 -18.47
C SER A 121 -2.89 -15.67 -16.99
N ILE A 122 -2.61 -14.41 -16.68
CA ILE A 122 -2.28 -13.93 -15.33
C ILE A 122 -3.18 -12.75 -14.98
N GLY A 123 -3.77 -12.78 -13.79
CA GLY A 123 -4.42 -11.63 -13.18
C GLY A 123 -3.48 -10.94 -12.19
N VAL A 124 -3.65 -9.63 -11.98
CA VAL A 124 -2.94 -8.88 -10.93
C VAL A 124 -3.97 -8.44 -9.90
N CYS A 125 -3.87 -8.97 -8.67
CA CYS A 125 -4.81 -8.73 -7.58
C CYS A 125 -6.28 -9.11 -7.84
N LEU A 126 -6.56 -9.78 -8.96
CA LEU A 126 -7.89 -10.23 -9.35
C LEU A 126 -7.81 -11.51 -10.19
N SER A 127 -8.94 -12.20 -10.33
CA SER A 127 -9.01 -13.41 -11.14
C SER A 127 -9.06 -13.09 -12.65
N PRO A 128 -8.18 -13.69 -13.48
CA PRO A 128 -8.19 -13.50 -14.93
C PRO A 128 -9.28 -14.32 -15.65
N ILE A 129 -10.00 -15.21 -14.93
CA ILE A 129 -11.01 -16.08 -15.52
C ILE A 129 -12.31 -15.28 -15.74
N LYS A 130 -12.77 -15.24 -17.00
CA LYS A 130 -14.13 -14.78 -17.32
C LYS A 130 -15.11 -15.84 -16.82
N LYS A 131 -16.25 -15.46 -16.22
CA LYS A 131 -17.32 -16.42 -15.87
C LYS A 131 -17.67 -17.24 -17.11
N LEU A 132 -17.20 -18.47 -17.16
CA LEU A 132 -17.38 -19.40 -18.27
C LEU A 132 -18.09 -20.60 -17.70
N GLN A 133 -19.28 -20.87 -18.24
CA GLN A 133 -19.99 -22.11 -17.98
C GLN A 133 -19.21 -23.23 -18.69
N ASP A 134 -18.97 -24.33 -17.98
CA ASP A 134 -18.41 -25.60 -18.50
C ASP A 134 -16.92 -25.61 -18.89
N VAL A 135 -16.05 -25.23 -17.94
CA VAL A 135 -14.59 -25.39 -18.09
C VAL A 135 -14.10 -26.59 -17.28
N ARG A 136 -13.35 -27.51 -17.91
CA ARG A 136 -12.68 -28.63 -17.24
C ARG A 136 -11.43 -28.12 -16.51
N ILE A 137 -11.52 -27.99 -15.19
CA ILE A 137 -10.44 -27.52 -14.34
C ILE A 137 -9.74 -28.73 -13.72
N ARG A 138 -8.41 -28.78 -13.82
CA ARG A 138 -7.63 -29.84 -13.20
C ARG A 138 -7.70 -29.74 -11.67
N ASP A 139 -7.93 -30.88 -11.02
CA ASP A 139 -8.04 -31.05 -9.56
C ASP A 139 -9.28 -30.39 -8.89
N ASP A 140 -10.36 -30.11 -9.65
CA ASP A 140 -11.65 -29.58 -9.15
C ASP A 140 -11.55 -28.33 -8.27
N LEU A 141 -10.59 -27.45 -8.60
CA LEU A 141 -10.32 -26.23 -7.85
C LEU A 141 -11.29 -25.08 -8.19
N ASN A 142 -11.45 -24.15 -7.26
CA ASN A 142 -12.36 -23.02 -7.42
C ASN A 142 -11.89 -22.05 -8.50
N SER A 143 -12.65 -21.95 -9.60
CA SER A 143 -12.39 -21.04 -10.72
C SER A 143 -12.45 -19.55 -10.33
N SER A 144 -13.13 -19.21 -9.24
CA SER A 144 -13.36 -17.82 -8.85
C SER A 144 -12.12 -17.16 -8.26
N GLN A 145 -11.22 -17.94 -7.68
CA GLN A 145 -10.05 -17.46 -6.93
C GLN A 145 -8.74 -17.59 -7.70
N VAL A 146 -8.78 -18.02 -8.96
CA VAL A 146 -7.57 -18.24 -9.77
C VAL A 146 -6.80 -16.95 -9.97
N GLY A 147 -5.49 -16.95 -9.78
CA GLY A 147 -4.61 -15.82 -10.10
C GLY A 147 -3.83 -15.99 -11.39
N ALA A 148 -3.50 -17.22 -11.77
CA ALA A 148 -2.86 -17.54 -13.03
C ALA A 148 -3.24 -18.95 -13.50
N PHE A 149 -3.33 -19.15 -14.81
CA PHE A 149 -3.57 -20.45 -15.41
C PHE A 149 -2.95 -20.57 -16.81
N TYR A 150 -2.79 -21.80 -17.28
CA TYR A 150 -2.60 -22.12 -18.68
C TYR A 150 -3.57 -23.24 -19.10
N ILE A 151 -3.75 -23.38 -20.40
CA ILE A 151 -4.55 -24.45 -20.98
C ILE A 151 -3.56 -25.50 -21.48
N ASP A 152 -3.71 -26.73 -20.99
CA ASP A 152 -2.94 -27.88 -21.43
C ASP A 152 -3.36 -28.23 -22.87
N PRO A 153 -2.45 -28.17 -23.86
CA PRO A 153 -2.80 -28.41 -25.27
C PRO A 153 -3.23 -29.86 -25.55
N GLU A 154 -2.83 -30.82 -24.71
CA GLU A 154 -3.17 -32.23 -24.92
C GLU A 154 -4.54 -32.58 -24.37
N SER A 155 -4.81 -32.18 -23.13
CA SER A 155 -6.06 -32.50 -22.44
C SER A 155 -7.16 -31.45 -22.62
N GLY A 156 -6.81 -30.22 -23.01
CA GLY A 156 -7.71 -29.07 -23.03
C GLY A 156 -8.12 -28.58 -21.64
N GLU A 157 -7.53 -29.12 -20.58
CA GLU A 157 -7.84 -28.75 -19.20
C GLU A 157 -7.15 -27.46 -18.78
N TYR A 158 -7.79 -26.75 -17.86
CA TYR A 158 -7.23 -25.56 -17.24
C TYR A 158 -6.38 -25.99 -16.06
N VAL A 159 -5.08 -25.73 -16.16
CA VAL A 159 -4.13 -25.99 -15.09
C VAL A 159 -3.93 -24.70 -14.30
N LEU A 160 -4.35 -24.70 -13.05
CA LEU A 160 -4.27 -23.53 -12.18
C LEU A 160 -2.87 -23.43 -11.58
N MET A 161 -2.32 -22.21 -11.59
CA MET A 161 -0.96 -21.94 -11.13
C MET A 161 -0.92 -21.16 -9.82
N GLY A 162 -2.08 -21.05 -9.16
CA GLY A 162 -2.24 -20.42 -7.86
C GLY A 162 -3.51 -19.58 -7.77
N GLU A 163 -3.95 -19.34 -6.55
CA GLU A 163 -5.02 -18.43 -6.16
C GLU A 163 -4.48 -17.00 -6.12
N TYR A 164 -5.26 -16.03 -6.60
CA TYR A 164 -4.84 -14.64 -6.59
C TYR A 164 -4.70 -14.12 -5.15
N SER A 165 -3.67 -13.31 -4.94
CA SER A 165 -3.47 -12.54 -3.73
C SER A 165 -3.61 -11.06 -4.05
N VAL A 166 -4.08 -10.29 -3.07
CA VAL A 166 -4.17 -8.83 -3.11
C VAL A 166 -3.09 -8.16 -2.26
N ALA A 167 -2.19 -8.93 -1.65
CA ALA A 167 -1.16 -8.42 -0.75
C ALA A 167 0.22 -8.54 -1.42
N PRO A 168 0.69 -7.49 -2.13
CA PRO A 168 2.05 -7.48 -2.65
C PRO A 168 3.06 -7.23 -1.52
N GLU A 169 4.19 -7.93 -1.57
CA GLU A 169 5.25 -7.91 -0.57
C GLU A 169 6.55 -7.38 -1.17
N ILE A 170 7.27 -6.58 -0.40
CA ILE A 170 8.65 -6.20 -0.75
C ILE A 170 9.59 -7.31 -0.29
N ARG A 171 10.25 -7.97 -1.24
CA ARG A 171 11.29 -8.98 -0.95
C ARG A 171 12.64 -8.45 -1.43
N GLY A 172 13.48 -8.09 -0.48
CA GLY A 172 14.73 -7.36 -0.75
C GLY A 172 14.44 -6.05 -1.48
N ASN A 173 14.94 -5.92 -2.71
CA ASN A 173 14.75 -4.72 -3.54
C ASN A 173 13.63 -4.83 -4.57
N LYS A 174 12.89 -5.94 -4.61
CA LYS A 174 11.85 -6.20 -5.62
C LYS A 174 10.48 -6.26 -4.97
N LEU A 175 9.48 -5.72 -5.67
CA LEU A 175 8.08 -5.87 -5.31
C LEU A 175 7.57 -7.17 -5.92
N THR A 176 6.97 -8.01 -5.08
CA THR A 176 6.55 -9.37 -5.48
C THR A 176 5.10 -9.62 -5.07
N LEU A 177 4.39 -10.41 -5.86
CA LEU A 177 3.07 -10.92 -5.53
C LEU A 177 3.06 -12.43 -5.77
N THR A 178 2.75 -13.19 -4.73
CA THR A 178 2.81 -14.66 -4.76
C THR A 178 1.41 -15.24 -4.75
N TYR A 179 1.15 -16.13 -5.70
CA TYR A 179 -0.07 -16.94 -5.79
C TYR A 179 0.26 -18.38 -5.44
N ALA A 180 -0.44 -18.94 -4.46
CA ALA A 180 -0.23 -20.30 -3.96
C ALA A 180 -1.46 -21.19 -4.22
N ASN A 181 -1.42 -22.47 -3.85
CA ASN A 181 -2.59 -23.37 -3.93
C ASN A 181 -3.13 -23.64 -5.35
N GLY A 182 -2.27 -23.72 -6.36
CA GLY A 182 -2.66 -24.15 -7.71
C GLY A 182 -2.99 -25.65 -7.81
N SER A 183 -3.07 -26.16 -9.03
CA SER A 183 -3.17 -27.59 -9.32
C SER A 183 -1.91 -28.34 -8.84
N TYR A 184 -2.01 -29.64 -8.60
CA TYR A 184 -0.88 -30.44 -8.12
C TYR A 184 0.19 -30.64 -9.17
N CYS A 185 1.45 -30.50 -8.77
CA CYS A 185 2.60 -30.78 -9.60
C CYS A 185 2.71 -32.28 -9.88
N GLU A 186 3.18 -32.61 -11.08
CA GLU A 186 3.24 -34.00 -11.56
C GLU A 186 4.58 -34.66 -11.19
N LYS A 187 5.67 -33.91 -11.33
CA LYS A 187 7.04 -34.42 -11.19
C LYS A 187 7.64 -34.23 -9.79
N VAL A 188 7.11 -33.29 -9.00
CA VAL A 188 7.69 -32.88 -7.71
C VAL A 188 6.79 -33.25 -6.54
N LYS A 189 7.40 -33.85 -5.52
CA LYS A 189 6.78 -34.17 -4.23
C LYS A 189 7.68 -33.69 -3.10
N TYR A 190 7.08 -33.40 -1.96
CA TYR A 190 7.82 -33.15 -0.73
C TYR A 190 8.52 -34.43 -0.26
N SER A 191 9.54 -34.28 0.61
CA SER A 191 10.27 -35.43 1.17
C SER A 191 9.40 -36.41 1.95
N ASN A 192 8.25 -35.97 2.43
CA ASN A 192 7.23 -36.79 3.11
C ASN A 192 6.29 -37.53 2.13
N GLY A 193 6.47 -37.37 0.82
CA GLY A 193 5.64 -37.98 -0.24
C GLY A 193 4.41 -37.18 -0.65
N GLU A 194 4.14 -36.02 -0.04
CA GLU A 194 3.00 -35.17 -0.35
C GLU A 194 3.18 -34.46 -1.70
N ARG A 195 2.08 -34.33 -2.46
CA ARG A 195 2.09 -33.65 -3.77
C ARG A 195 2.24 -32.15 -3.57
N LEU A 196 3.23 -31.55 -4.22
CA LEU A 196 3.42 -30.11 -4.20
C LEU A 196 2.33 -29.42 -5.04
N ARG A 197 1.91 -28.22 -4.62
CA ARG A 197 0.93 -27.39 -5.31
C ARG A 197 1.65 -26.36 -6.18
N ARG A 198 1.14 -26.13 -7.40
CA ARG A 198 1.68 -25.09 -8.29
C ARG A 198 1.56 -23.72 -7.63
N LYS A 199 2.56 -22.88 -7.84
CA LYS A 199 2.58 -21.49 -7.37
C LYS A 199 3.18 -20.56 -8.41
N THR A 200 2.76 -19.31 -8.37
CA THR A 200 3.23 -18.25 -9.28
C THR A 200 3.82 -17.11 -8.48
N ILE A 201 4.95 -16.60 -8.93
CA ILE A 201 5.62 -15.43 -8.36
C ILE A 201 5.67 -14.36 -9.44
N LEU A 202 4.96 -13.27 -9.21
CA LEU A 202 4.98 -12.08 -10.05
C LEU A 202 5.98 -11.10 -9.45
N THR A 203 6.98 -10.69 -10.24
CA THR A 203 7.94 -9.66 -9.84
C THR A 203 7.66 -8.39 -10.61
N PHE A 204 7.45 -7.28 -9.91
CA PHE A 204 7.15 -6.00 -10.54
C PHE A 204 8.40 -5.14 -10.65
N THR A 205 8.63 -4.60 -11.85
CA THR A 205 9.71 -3.66 -12.15
C THR A 205 9.10 -2.33 -12.60
N CYS A 206 9.48 -1.26 -11.92
CA CYS A 206 9.07 0.11 -12.27
C CYS A 206 9.68 0.51 -13.61
N ASP A 207 8.81 0.93 -14.53
CA ASP A 207 9.18 1.47 -15.82
C ASP A 207 8.40 2.78 -16.05
N ARG A 208 9.05 3.92 -15.78
CA ARG A 208 8.41 5.25 -15.85
C ARG A 208 8.22 5.76 -17.29
N GLU A 209 9.03 5.25 -18.22
CA GLU A 209 9.08 5.74 -19.61
C GLU A 209 8.11 4.97 -20.53
N MET A 210 7.42 3.97 -19.98
CA MET A 210 6.50 3.14 -20.72
C MET A 210 5.19 3.91 -21.04
N LEU A 211 5.01 4.23 -22.32
CA LEU A 211 3.81 4.90 -22.86
C LEU A 211 2.66 3.92 -23.18
N THR A 212 2.94 2.61 -23.19
CA THR A 212 1.99 1.54 -23.54
C THR A 212 1.43 0.86 -22.29
N LYS A 213 0.50 -0.10 -22.47
CA LYS A 213 0.00 -0.97 -21.39
C LYS A 213 1.14 -1.81 -20.80
N ALA A 214 0.96 -2.28 -19.57
CA ALA A 214 1.94 -3.13 -18.87
C ALA A 214 2.37 -4.33 -19.70
N HIS A 215 3.67 -4.64 -19.61
CA HIS A 215 4.28 -5.77 -20.30
C HIS A 215 4.56 -6.89 -19.31
N VAL A 216 4.03 -8.09 -19.59
CA VAL A 216 4.23 -9.29 -18.79
C VAL A 216 5.16 -10.22 -19.55
N SER A 217 6.22 -10.68 -18.90
CA SER A 217 7.21 -11.58 -19.47
C SER A 217 7.35 -12.83 -18.62
N TYR A 218 7.34 -13.99 -19.27
CA TYR A 218 7.72 -15.24 -18.64
C TYR A 218 9.23 -15.26 -18.39
N VAL A 219 9.63 -15.60 -17.17
CA VAL A 219 11.04 -15.70 -16.78
C VAL A 219 11.48 -17.15 -16.76
N ALA A 220 10.78 -18.00 -16.00
CA ALA A 220 11.12 -19.41 -15.85
C ALA A 220 9.98 -20.22 -15.20
N ALA A 221 10.07 -21.53 -15.33
CA ALA A 221 9.29 -22.50 -14.59
C ALA A 221 10.26 -23.49 -13.93
N VAL A 222 10.28 -23.51 -12.61
CA VAL A 222 11.11 -24.43 -11.83
C VAL A 222 10.30 -25.70 -11.62
N ASP A 223 10.81 -26.81 -12.17
CA ASP A 223 10.24 -28.16 -12.11
C ASP A 223 8.74 -28.24 -12.48
N ASP A 224 8.31 -27.41 -13.43
CA ASP A 224 6.90 -27.27 -13.88
C ASP A 224 5.91 -26.97 -12.73
N CYS A 225 6.42 -26.43 -11.61
CA CYS A 225 5.68 -26.29 -10.37
C CYS A 225 5.69 -24.86 -9.82
N THR A 226 6.83 -24.15 -9.93
CA THR A 226 6.94 -22.74 -9.54
C THR A 226 7.18 -21.88 -10.76
N TYR A 227 6.28 -20.96 -11.05
CA TYR A 227 6.33 -20.12 -12.25
C TYR A 227 6.72 -18.69 -11.88
N LEU A 228 7.66 -18.13 -12.62
CA LEU A 228 8.20 -16.81 -12.38
C LEU A 228 7.88 -15.92 -13.56
N PHE A 229 7.25 -14.77 -13.29
CA PHE A 229 6.96 -13.77 -14.28
C PHE A 229 7.49 -12.41 -13.84
N GLU A 230 7.91 -11.62 -14.81
CA GLU A 230 8.27 -10.22 -14.61
C GLU A 230 7.20 -9.32 -15.25
N ILE A 231 6.72 -8.34 -14.49
CA ILE A 231 5.74 -7.36 -14.93
C ILE A 231 6.39 -5.99 -14.90
N ARG A 232 6.57 -5.39 -16.08
CA ARG A 232 7.07 -4.02 -16.22
C ARG A 232 5.91 -3.05 -16.35
N SER A 233 5.87 -2.07 -15.45
CA SER A 233 4.78 -1.09 -15.42
C SER A 233 5.17 0.22 -14.73
N HIS A 234 4.54 1.31 -15.16
CA HIS A 234 4.60 2.59 -14.46
C HIS A 234 3.84 2.54 -13.12
N PHE A 235 2.83 1.65 -12.97
CA PHE A 235 2.11 1.45 -11.69
C PHE A 235 2.99 0.81 -10.61
N ALA A 236 4.04 0.09 -10.99
CA ALA A 236 5.01 -0.46 -10.05
C ALA A 236 6.00 0.60 -9.51
N CYS A 237 5.89 1.84 -9.98
CA CYS A 237 6.74 2.92 -9.55
C CYS A 237 6.25 3.51 -8.21
N PRO A 238 7.17 3.81 -7.29
CA PRO A 238 6.79 4.46 -6.06
C PRO A 238 6.20 5.84 -6.33
N THR A 239 5.08 6.09 -5.67
CA THR A 239 4.41 7.38 -5.65
C THR A 239 4.64 8.00 -4.28
N ALA A 240 4.82 9.33 -4.24
CA ALA A 240 4.83 10.05 -2.98
C ALA A 240 3.52 9.78 -2.24
N ALA A 241 3.58 9.61 -0.92
CA ALA A 241 2.38 9.53 -0.09
C ALA A 241 1.46 10.72 -0.44
N LYS A 242 0.16 10.46 -0.56
CA LYS A 242 -0.84 11.49 -0.85
C LYS A 242 -0.69 12.60 0.18
N ALA A 243 -0.06 13.71 -0.19
CA ALA A 243 0.05 14.85 0.69
C ALA A 243 -1.36 15.39 0.91
N ASP A 244 -1.78 15.46 2.16
CA ASP A 244 -3.05 16.05 2.52
C ASP A 244 -3.08 17.50 2.01
N ASN A 245 -3.89 17.75 0.98
CA ASN A 245 -4.13 19.07 0.39
C ASN A 245 -4.71 20.09 1.40
N LEU A 246 -4.96 19.66 2.64
CA LEU A 246 -5.26 20.48 3.80
C LEU A 246 -4.28 21.65 3.93
N ALA A 247 -2.99 21.47 3.67
CA ALA A 247 -2.01 22.56 3.74
C ALA A 247 -2.34 23.74 2.80
N VAL A 248 -2.81 23.44 1.58
CA VAL A 248 -3.18 24.46 0.58
C VAL A 248 -4.45 25.20 1.01
N ILE A 249 -5.41 24.48 1.59
CA ILE A 249 -6.66 25.06 2.12
C ILE A 249 -6.36 26.05 3.25
N TRP A 250 -5.46 25.69 4.17
CA TRP A 250 -5.05 26.57 5.27
C TRP A 250 -4.34 27.85 4.78
N ILE A 251 -3.50 27.74 3.74
CA ILE A 251 -2.81 28.91 3.14
C ILE A 251 -3.85 29.86 2.53
N PHE A 252 -4.82 29.34 1.78
CA PHE A 252 -5.85 30.16 1.14
C PHE A 252 -6.71 30.91 2.17
N LEU A 253 -7.15 30.23 3.25
CA LEU A 253 -7.93 30.85 4.31
C LEU A 253 -7.16 31.97 5.03
N LEU A 254 -5.86 31.78 5.27
CA LEU A 254 -5.01 32.79 5.91
C LEU A 254 -4.92 34.06 5.06
N ILE A 255 -4.71 33.92 3.74
CA ILE A 255 -4.63 35.06 2.82
C ILE A 255 -5.97 35.79 2.73
N CYS A 256 -7.09 35.07 2.60
CA CYS A 256 -8.43 35.67 2.59
C CYS A 256 -8.71 36.45 3.88
N MET A 257 -8.35 35.89 5.03
CA MET A 257 -8.52 36.58 6.32
C MET A 257 -7.72 37.88 6.37
N ALA A 258 -6.46 37.86 5.93
CA ALA A 258 -5.60 39.05 5.92
C ALA A 258 -6.16 40.15 5.02
N ALA A 259 -6.66 39.79 3.82
CA ALA A 259 -7.28 40.73 2.90
C ALA A 259 -8.54 41.39 3.50
N LEU A 260 -9.39 40.61 4.19
CA LEU A 260 -10.57 41.16 4.88
C LEU A 260 -10.16 42.15 5.97
N LEU A 261 -9.13 41.86 6.78
CA LEU A 261 -8.65 42.79 7.80
C LEU A 261 -8.13 44.10 7.21
N VAL A 262 -7.38 44.05 6.11
CA VAL A 262 -6.91 45.27 5.42
C VAL A 262 -8.10 46.07 4.88
N TYR A 263 -9.09 45.41 4.28
CA TYR A 263 -10.29 46.06 3.77
C TYR A 263 -11.11 46.74 4.88
N PHE A 264 -11.37 46.04 5.98
CA PHE A 264 -12.13 46.59 7.11
C PHE A 264 -11.38 47.71 7.84
N SER A 265 -10.07 47.56 8.07
CA SER A 265 -9.25 48.60 8.70
C SER A 265 -9.11 49.85 7.84
N GLY A 266 -8.91 49.70 6.52
CA GLY A 266 -8.92 50.81 5.57
C GLY A 266 -10.27 51.52 5.51
N GLY A 267 -11.37 50.77 5.46
CA GLY A 267 -12.73 51.32 5.47
C GLY A 267 -13.12 52.00 6.79
N PHE A 268 -12.53 51.59 7.91
CA PHE A 268 -12.65 52.27 9.20
C PHE A 268 -11.84 53.57 9.23
N LEU A 269 -10.59 53.55 8.78
CA LEU A 269 -9.73 54.74 8.70
C LEU A 269 -10.29 55.81 7.76
N TYR A 270 -10.78 55.40 6.58
CA TYR A 270 -11.37 56.30 5.60
C TYR A 270 -12.61 57.02 6.14
N ARG A 271 -13.47 56.30 6.87
CA ARG A 271 -14.65 56.90 7.53
C ARG A 271 -14.27 57.84 8.68
N HIS A 272 -13.14 57.61 9.33
CA HIS A 272 -12.66 58.46 10.43
C HIS A 272 -11.87 59.68 9.94
N LEU A 273 -11.28 59.65 8.74
CA LEU A 273 -10.56 60.78 8.13
C LEU A 273 -11.49 61.76 7.39
N LYS A 274 -12.65 61.30 6.91
CA LYS A 274 -13.65 62.13 6.23
C LYS A 274 -14.56 62.93 7.17
N ARG A 275 -14.40 62.77 8.49
CA ARG A 275 -15.16 63.48 9.53
C ARG A 275 -14.22 64.37 10.33
#